data_AF-A0A7S0TWC5-F1
#
_entry.id   AF-A0A7S0TWC5-F1
#
_cell.length_a   1.000
_cell.length_b   1.000
_cell.length_c   1.000
_cell.angle_alpha   90.00
_cell.angle_beta   90.00
_cell.angle_gamma   90.00
#
_symmetry.space_group_name_H-M   'P 1'
#
loop_
_entity.id
_entity.type
_entity.pdbx_description
1 polymer ?
#
loop_
_entity_poly.entity_id
_entity_poly.type
_entity_poly.pdbx_seq_one_letter_code
_entity_poly.pdbx_strand_id
1 'polypeptide(L)'
;MLTTEKLVFVCRTLNIIDLISIIPTWVSLGVKEFSWGSLLRVLRVLRVFKLARHSGGLQVLAETAIAARNELFQVFFCFSILVILFAAVVYYTEEQDPIEPHFQSIPHSMWWAVITLCTIGYGDMVPNTGLGQAVGAMACVSGVVMVALPISVISSTFTAKFQEHTERKKLLEAQAARVKDTKARDQRESQKSMDSQNEGTGTFVRKLQSAWVRRSSKTSSKLVGGRTGARAPTTGNAGNASQSLDMVWSGEAENHENVGGSINVFQRALSVGAAARTDAENARRSSLGDGG
;
A
#
# COMPACT_ATOMS: atom_id res chain seq x y z
N MET A 1 -3.44 -9.56 30.87
CA MET A 1 -3.82 -8.33 30.14
C MET A 1 -3.37 -8.38 28.67
N LEU A 2 -3.74 -9.40 27.90
CA LEU A 2 -3.32 -9.56 26.49
C LEU A 2 -4.49 -9.89 25.53
N THR A 3 -5.72 -9.91 26.04
CA THR A 3 -6.91 -10.38 25.32
C THR A 3 -7.75 -9.25 24.73
N THR A 4 -7.75 -8.06 25.34
CA THR A 4 -8.52 -6.90 24.86
C THR A 4 -7.97 -6.34 23.55
N GLU A 5 -6.64 -6.26 23.40
CA GLU A 5 -5.98 -5.79 22.17
C GLU A 5 -6.33 -6.65 20.93
N LYS A 6 -6.41 -7.98 21.10
CA LYS A 6 -6.70 -8.91 20.00
C LYS A 6 -8.16 -8.88 19.57
N LEU A 7 -9.09 -8.67 20.49
CA LEU A 7 -10.52 -8.53 20.18
C LEU A 7 -10.82 -7.19 19.48
N VAL A 8 -10.11 -6.12 19.86
CA VAL A 8 -10.15 -4.82 19.17
C VAL A 8 -9.58 -4.93 17.76
N PHE A 9 -8.52 -5.74 17.56
CA PHE A 9 -7.95 -6.03 16.24
C PHE A 9 -8.90 -6.84 15.33
N VAL A 10 -9.62 -7.82 15.87
CA VAL A 10 -10.63 -8.60 15.12
C VAL A 10 -11.86 -7.75 14.77
N CYS A 11 -12.23 -6.79 15.62
CA CYS A 11 -13.31 -5.83 15.36
C CYS A 11 -12.92 -4.68 14.42
N ARG A 12 -11.67 -4.60 13.95
CA ARG A 12 -11.29 -3.66 12.90
C ARG A 12 -11.96 -4.11 11.61
N THR A 13 -12.70 -3.21 10.95
CA THR A 13 -13.52 -3.41 9.75
C THR A 13 -12.94 -4.39 8.73
N LEU A 14 -11.63 -4.32 8.52
CA LEU A 14 -10.90 -5.14 7.54
C LEU A 14 -10.80 -6.63 7.92
N ASN A 15 -10.82 -6.98 9.21
CA ASN A 15 -10.81 -8.37 9.69
C ASN A 15 -12.19 -9.00 9.74
N ILE A 16 -13.26 -8.23 10.00
CA ILE A 16 -14.64 -8.74 9.95
C ILE A 16 -14.98 -9.21 8.53
N ILE A 17 -14.60 -8.44 7.51
CA ILE A 17 -14.78 -8.78 6.10
C ILE A 17 -13.96 -10.04 5.74
N ASP A 18 -12.75 -10.17 6.27
CA ASP A 18 -11.89 -11.34 6.06
C ASP A 18 -12.51 -12.60 6.69
N LEU A 19 -13.04 -12.49 7.91
CA LEU A 19 -13.72 -13.58 8.63
C LEU A 19 -14.97 -14.03 7.85
N ILE A 20 -15.84 -13.10 7.45
CA ILE A 20 -17.06 -13.38 6.69
C ILE A 20 -16.74 -14.00 5.32
N SER A 21 -15.64 -13.62 4.66
CA SER A 21 -15.22 -14.20 3.38
C SER A 21 -14.65 -15.62 3.51
N ILE A 22 -14.09 -15.98 4.68
CA ILE A 22 -13.44 -17.26 4.91
C ILE A 22 -14.42 -18.31 5.47
N ILE A 23 -15.35 -17.90 6.33
CA ILE A 23 -16.38 -18.75 6.96
C ILE A 23 -17.07 -19.71 5.97
N PRO A 24 -17.54 -19.29 4.78
CA PRO A 24 -18.27 -20.17 3.87
C PRO A 24 -17.43 -21.35 3.36
N THR A 25 -16.11 -21.16 3.28
CA THR A 25 -15.17 -22.17 2.80
C THR A 25 -14.92 -23.24 3.86
N TRP A 26 -14.80 -22.82 5.14
CA TRP A 26 -14.60 -23.74 6.26
C TRP A 26 -15.86 -24.49 6.64
N VAL A 27 -17.02 -23.82 6.63
CA VAL A 27 -18.32 -24.46 6.88
C VAL A 27 -18.66 -25.49 5.80
N SER A 28 -18.34 -25.21 4.53
CA SER A 28 -18.54 -26.17 3.43
C SER A 28 -17.65 -27.43 3.53
N LEU A 29 -16.57 -27.40 4.30
CA LEU A 29 -15.69 -28.56 4.50
C LEU A 29 -16.14 -29.45 5.68
N GLY A 30 -16.74 -28.86 6.72
CA GLY A 30 -17.23 -29.58 7.89
C GLY A 30 -18.65 -30.13 7.75
N VAL A 31 -19.45 -29.61 6.83
CA VAL A 31 -20.87 -29.92 6.71
C VAL A 31 -21.16 -30.50 5.32
N LYS A 32 -20.95 -31.81 5.16
CA LYS A 32 -21.28 -32.53 3.90
C LYS A 32 -22.76 -32.98 3.82
N GLU A 33 -23.47 -33.03 4.96
CA GLU A 33 -24.78 -33.71 5.07
C GLU A 33 -25.97 -32.77 5.38
N PHE A 34 -25.80 -31.44 5.35
CA PHE A 34 -26.86 -30.50 5.73
C PHE A 34 -27.38 -29.69 4.53
N SER A 35 -28.71 -29.60 4.40
CA SER A 35 -29.47 -29.01 3.28
C SER A 35 -29.28 -27.48 3.06
N TRP A 36 -28.34 -26.83 3.74
CA TRP A 36 -28.01 -25.41 3.56
C TRP A 36 -27.17 -25.12 2.30
N GLY A 37 -27.07 -26.06 1.35
CA GLY A 37 -26.24 -25.93 0.14
C GLY A 37 -26.56 -24.68 -0.68
N SER A 38 -27.83 -24.24 -0.71
CA SER A 38 -28.26 -23.00 -1.36
C SER A 38 -27.78 -21.75 -0.62
N LEU A 39 -27.84 -21.75 0.73
CA LEU A 39 -27.35 -20.65 1.55
C LEU A 39 -25.82 -20.55 1.46
N LEU A 40 -25.11 -21.68 1.50
CA LEU A 40 -23.66 -21.73 1.28
C LEU A 40 -23.25 -21.23 -0.10
N ARG A 41 -24.11 -21.39 -1.12
CA ARG A 41 -23.90 -20.85 -2.47
C ARG A 41 -23.99 -19.32 -2.50
N VAL A 42 -24.98 -18.73 -1.83
CA VAL A 42 -25.12 -17.27 -1.70
C VAL A 42 -23.95 -16.69 -0.90
N LEU A 43 -23.51 -17.38 0.16
CA LEU A 43 -22.36 -16.97 0.95
C LEU A 43 -21.03 -16.95 0.16
N ARG A 44 -20.91 -17.70 -0.96
CA ARG A 44 -19.75 -17.60 -1.85
C ARG A 44 -19.68 -16.27 -2.60
N VAL A 45 -20.82 -15.63 -2.87
CA VAL A 45 -20.88 -14.29 -3.50
C VAL A 45 -20.27 -13.23 -2.59
N LEU A 46 -20.30 -13.44 -1.26
CA LEU A 46 -19.64 -12.54 -0.31
C LEU A 46 -18.12 -12.46 -0.50
N ARG A 47 -17.49 -13.40 -1.21
CA ARG A 47 -16.09 -13.29 -1.61
C ARG A 47 -15.83 -12.07 -2.51
N VAL A 48 -16.84 -11.50 -3.17
CA VAL A 48 -16.69 -10.25 -3.94
C VAL A 48 -16.28 -9.08 -3.04
N PHE A 49 -16.66 -9.10 -1.76
CA PHE A 49 -16.19 -8.13 -0.77
C PHE A 49 -14.69 -8.24 -0.48
N LYS A 50 -14.01 -9.33 -0.89
CA LYS A 50 -12.55 -9.41 -0.87
C LYS A 50 -11.89 -8.40 -1.82
N LEU A 51 -12.58 -8.01 -2.91
CA LEU A 51 -12.13 -6.94 -3.81
C LEU A 51 -12.23 -5.56 -3.15
N ALA A 52 -13.14 -5.38 -2.18
CA ALA A 52 -13.23 -4.16 -1.38
C ALA A 52 -11.93 -3.89 -0.61
N ARG A 53 -11.20 -4.94 -0.21
CA ARG A 53 -9.88 -4.83 0.45
C ARG A 53 -8.78 -4.37 -0.50
N HIS A 54 -8.88 -4.63 -1.79
CA HIS A 54 -7.87 -4.19 -2.75
C HIS A 54 -8.14 -2.79 -3.32
N SER A 55 -9.38 -2.29 -3.22
CA SER A 55 -9.73 -0.95 -3.65
C SER A 55 -9.59 0.05 -2.49
N GLY A 56 -8.60 0.93 -2.58
CA GLY A 56 -8.43 2.03 -1.62
C GLY A 56 -9.69 2.90 -1.48
N GLY A 57 -10.46 3.08 -2.56
CA GLY A 57 -11.72 3.83 -2.52
C GLY A 57 -12.81 3.16 -1.67
N LEU A 58 -12.95 1.82 -1.76
CA LEU A 58 -13.93 1.09 -0.96
C LEU A 58 -13.53 1.00 0.52
N GLN A 59 -12.24 1.01 0.82
CA GLN A 59 -11.75 1.11 2.20
C GLN A 59 -12.14 2.45 2.84
N VAL A 60 -11.92 3.57 2.15
CA VAL A 60 -12.33 4.89 2.66
C VAL A 60 -13.84 4.94 2.87
N LEU A 61 -14.64 4.39 1.95
CA LEU A 61 -16.09 4.31 2.11
C LEU A 61 -16.50 3.47 3.32
N ALA A 62 -15.88 2.31 3.52
CA ALA A 62 -16.19 1.44 4.66
C ALA A 62 -15.78 2.07 6.01
N GLU A 63 -14.62 2.72 6.08
CA GLU A 63 -14.18 3.45 7.28
C GLU A 63 -15.10 4.64 7.57
N THR A 64 -15.55 5.34 6.53
CA THR A 64 -16.52 6.43 6.62
C THR A 64 -17.86 5.93 7.15
N ALA A 65 -18.39 4.83 6.62
CA ALA A 65 -19.67 4.25 7.06
C ALA A 65 -19.64 3.83 8.53
N ILE A 66 -18.51 3.32 9.01
CA ILE A 66 -18.36 2.90 10.41
C ILE A 66 -18.13 4.09 11.33
N ALA A 67 -17.44 5.14 10.86
CA ALA A 67 -17.37 6.40 11.58
C ALA A 67 -18.78 7.03 11.72
N ALA A 68 -19.59 6.98 10.66
CA ALA A 68 -20.97 7.48 10.64
C ALA A 68 -21.99 6.49 11.23
N ARG A 69 -21.57 5.38 11.87
CA ARG A 69 -22.49 4.31 12.30
C ARG A 69 -23.59 4.81 13.24
N ASN A 70 -23.26 5.75 14.14
CA ASN A 70 -24.21 6.26 15.11
C ASN A 70 -25.25 7.17 14.43
N GLU A 71 -24.82 7.93 13.42
CA GLU A 71 -25.70 8.79 12.63
C GLU A 71 -26.62 7.93 11.73
N LEU A 72 -26.06 6.91 11.07
CA LEU A 72 -26.84 5.93 10.30
C LEU A 72 -27.85 5.17 11.18
N PHE A 73 -27.46 4.80 12.39
CA PHE A 73 -28.36 4.15 13.33
C PHE A 73 -29.53 5.06 13.72
N GLN A 74 -29.25 6.35 13.97
CA GLN A 74 -30.30 7.33 14.28
C GLN A 74 -31.27 7.52 13.10
N VAL A 75 -30.77 7.58 11.86
CA VAL A 75 -31.61 7.67 10.66
C VAL A 75 -32.47 6.40 10.50
N PHE A 76 -31.86 5.22 10.64
CA PHE A 76 -32.57 3.95 10.54
C PHE A 76 -33.65 3.80 11.62
N PHE A 77 -33.35 4.23 12.84
CA PHE A 77 -34.31 4.27 13.94
C PHE A 77 -35.49 5.19 13.60
N CYS A 78 -35.22 6.40 13.10
CA CYS A 78 -36.28 7.31 12.66
C CYS A 78 -37.11 6.74 11.50
N PHE A 79 -36.47 6.08 10.53
CA PHE A 79 -37.14 5.38 9.43
C PHE A 79 -38.07 4.28 9.92
N SER A 80 -37.61 3.45 10.87
CA SER A 80 -38.45 2.39 11.46
C SER A 80 -39.70 2.94 12.15
N ILE A 81 -39.58 4.08 12.84
CA ILE A 81 -40.73 4.77 13.46
C ILE A 81 -41.72 5.24 12.39
N LEU A 82 -41.26 5.85 11.30
CA LEU A 82 -42.14 6.28 10.20
C LEU A 82 -42.86 5.09 9.55
N VAL A 83 -42.14 3.99 9.31
CA VAL A 83 -42.73 2.76 8.76
C VAL A 83 -43.87 2.27 9.65
N ILE A 84 -43.63 2.16 10.97
CA ILE A 84 -44.64 1.70 11.91
C ILE A 84 -45.83 2.67 11.96
N LEU A 85 -45.56 3.98 11.96
CA LEU A 85 -46.61 5.01 12.01
C LEU A 85 -47.50 4.97 10.78
N PHE A 86 -46.92 5.03 9.57
CA PHE A 86 -47.71 5.00 8.33
C PHE A 86 -48.40 3.65 8.11
N ALA A 87 -47.75 2.53 8.49
CA ALA A 87 -48.37 1.21 8.45
C ALA A 87 -49.58 1.10 9.39
N ALA A 88 -49.51 1.69 10.58
CA ALA A 88 -50.63 1.69 11.52
C ALA A 88 -51.78 2.58 11.00
N VAL A 89 -51.48 3.78 10.52
CA VAL A 89 -52.51 4.70 10.01
C VAL A 89 -53.21 4.12 8.79
N VAL A 90 -52.47 3.59 7.81
CA VAL A 90 -53.07 3.00 6.60
C VAL A 90 -53.90 1.76 6.94
N TYR A 91 -53.44 0.94 7.89
CA TYR A 91 -54.19 -0.22 8.37
C TYR A 91 -55.55 0.22 8.92
N TYR A 92 -55.60 1.22 9.81
CA TYR A 92 -56.86 1.69 10.37
C TYR A 92 -57.77 2.39 9.35
N THR A 93 -57.21 3.07 8.34
CA THR A 93 -58.03 3.70 7.30
C THR A 93 -58.61 2.68 6.32
N GLU A 94 -57.88 1.59 6.04
CA GLU A 94 -58.28 0.56 5.07
C GLU A 94 -58.98 -0.64 5.70
N GLU A 95 -58.92 -0.83 7.03
CA GLU A 95 -59.66 -1.87 7.76
C GLU A 95 -61.18 -1.78 7.54
N GLN A 96 -61.67 -0.60 7.16
CA GLN A 96 -63.08 -0.35 6.90
C GLN A 96 -63.54 -0.71 5.48
N ASP A 97 -62.62 -1.09 4.57
CA ASP A 97 -62.95 -1.35 3.16
C ASP A 97 -63.23 -2.85 2.90
N PRO A 98 -64.45 -3.26 2.49
CA PRO A 98 -64.83 -4.67 2.35
C PRO A 98 -64.34 -5.35 1.05
N ILE A 99 -63.79 -4.58 0.10
CA ILE A 99 -63.66 -5.02 -1.30
C ILE A 99 -62.39 -5.84 -1.53
N GLU A 100 -61.25 -5.41 -0.99
CA GLU A 100 -59.98 -6.16 -1.08
C GLU A 100 -59.15 -5.99 0.20
N PRO A 101 -59.08 -7.01 1.08
CA PRO A 101 -58.35 -6.93 2.33
C PRO A 101 -56.85 -7.16 2.07
N HIS A 102 -56.21 -6.21 1.39
CA HIS A 102 -54.76 -6.20 1.23
C HIS A 102 -54.07 -5.81 2.56
N PHE A 103 -54.72 -4.99 3.40
CA PHE A 103 -54.18 -4.54 4.69
C PHE A 103 -54.69 -5.39 5.87
N GLN A 104 -54.34 -6.67 5.92
CA GLN A 104 -54.88 -7.61 6.93
C GLN A 104 -54.27 -7.47 8.32
N SER A 105 -53.03 -6.96 8.41
CA SER A 105 -52.34 -6.80 9.69
C SER A 105 -51.31 -5.66 9.63
N ILE A 106 -50.94 -5.13 10.78
CA ILE A 106 -49.92 -4.07 10.88
C ILE A 106 -48.60 -4.52 10.25
N PRO A 107 -48.04 -5.72 10.51
CA PRO A 107 -46.81 -6.18 9.86
C PRO A 107 -46.92 -6.31 8.34
N HIS A 108 -48.10 -6.68 7.83
CA HIS A 108 -48.32 -6.73 6.39
C HIS A 108 -48.36 -5.32 5.77
N SER A 109 -48.96 -4.36 6.47
CA SER A 109 -49.00 -2.94 6.09
C SER A 109 -47.61 -2.28 6.15
N MET A 110 -46.67 -2.82 6.96
CA MET A 110 -45.28 -2.37 6.96
C MET A 110 -44.59 -2.61 5.62
N TRP A 111 -44.92 -3.68 4.90
CA TRP A 111 -44.38 -3.92 3.56
C TRP A 111 -44.71 -2.76 2.63
N TRP A 112 -45.99 -2.38 2.57
CA TRP A 112 -46.46 -1.22 1.82
C TRP A 112 -45.78 0.08 2.26
N ALA A 113 -45.66 0.32 3.56
CA ALA A 113 -45.02 1.53 4.08
C ALA A 113 -43.53 1.59 3.70
N VAL A 114 -42.80 0.48 3.76
CA VAL A 114 -41.38 0.41 3.35
C VAL A 114 -41.22 0.70 1.87
N ILE A 115 -41.98 0.06 0.98
CA ILE A 115 -41.85 0.25 -0.47
C ILE A 115 -42.27 1.66 -0.90
N THR A 116 -43.22 2.27 -0.19
CA THR A 116 -43.70 3.64 -0.45
C THR A 116 -42.71 4.68 0.06
N LEU A 117 -42.21 4.54 1.29
CA LEU A 117 -41.18 5.43 1.86
C LEU A 117 -39.85 5.33 1.11
N CYS A 118 -39.52 4.15 0.55
CA CYS A 118 -38.34 3.97 -0.31
C CYS A 118 -38.59 4.40 -1.77
N THR A 119 -39.76 4.93 -2.09
CA THR A 119 -40.14 5.38 -3.45
C THR A 119 -40.07 4.28 -4.52
N ILE A 120 -40.15 3.00 -4.13
CA ILE A 120 -40.15 1.85 -5.04
C ILE A 120 -41.52 1.69 -5.68
N GLY A 121 -42.57 1.64 -4.83
CA GLY A 121 -43.96 1.58 -5.28
C GLY A 121 -44.27 0.44 -6.27
N TYR A 122 -44.12 -0.82 -5.84
CA TYR A 122 -44.41 -1.98 -6.71
C TYR A 122 -45.85 -2.01 -7.23
N GLY A 123 -46.80 -1.40 -6.52
CA GLY A 123 -48.21 -1.38 -6.89
C GLY A 123 -48.96 -2.68 -6.61
N ASP A 124 -48.36 -3.59 -5.84
CA ASP A 124 -48.95 -4.83 -5.36
C ASP A 124 -49.99 -4.61 -4.25
N MET A 125 -49.80 -3.56 -3.46
CA MET A 125 -50.75 -3.11 -2.43
C MET A 125 -50.88 -1.60 -2.53
N VAL A 126 -52.11 -1.08 -2.54
CA VAL A 126 -52.39 0.37 -2.57
C VAL A 126 -53.63 0.67 -1.74
N PRO A 127 -53.67 1.79 -1.00
CA PRO A 127 -54.86 2.20 -0.27
C PRO A 127 -55.95 2.64 -1.26
N ASN A 128 -57.15 2.11 -1.10
CA ASN A 128 -58.29 2.41 -1.96
C ASN A 128 -59.18 3.51 -1.37
N THR A 129 -59.14 3.70 -0.05
CA THR A 129 -59.92 4.74 0.62
C THR A 129 -59.35 6.14 0.37
N GLY A 130 -60.20 7.15 0.26
CA GLY A 130 -59.76 8.54 0.05
C GLY A 130 -58.84 9.05 1.17
N LEU A 131 -59.05 8.62 2.42
CA LEU A 131 -58.16 8.93 3.54
C LEU A 131 -56.83 8.17 3.44
N GLY A 132 -56.85 6.89 3.06
CA GLY A 132 -55.65 6.10 2.83
C GLY A 132 -54.78 6.66 1.69
N GLN A 133 -55.40 7.18 0.63
CA GLN A 133 -54.69 7.86 -0.46
C GLN A 133 -54.01 9.16 0.00
N ALA A 134 -54.68 9.97 0.83
CA ALA A 134 -54.08 11.17 1.42
C ALA A 134 -52.88 10.81 2.33
N VAL A 135 -52.99 9.73 3.11
CA VAL A 135 -51.90 9.19 3.92
C VAL A 135 -50.76 8.69 3.03
N GLY A 136 -51.06 8.01 1.92
CA GLY A 136 -50.08 7.59 0.93
C GLY A 136 -49.32 8.74 0.30
N ALA A 137 -50.00 9.85 -0.01
CA ALA A 137 -49.36 11.07 -0.52
C ALA A 137 -48.40 11.68 0.51
N MET A 138 -48.81 11.77 1.79
CA MET A 138 -47.93 12.23 2.88
C MET A 138 -46.75 11.29 3.10
N ALA A 139 -46.97 9.98 3.00
CA ALA A 139 -45.92 8.97 3.10
C ALA A 139 -44.87 9.15 2.00
N CYS A 140 -45.28 9.36 0.74
CA CYS A 140 -44.37 9.61 -0.38
C CYS A 140 -43.47 10.84 -0.14
N VAL A 141 -44.05 11.97 0.28
CA VAL A 141 -43.29 13.19 0.56
C VAL A 141 -42.30 12.97 1.72
N SER A 142 -42.77 12.33 2.81
CA SER A 142 -41.92 12.03 3.96
C SER A 142 -40.77 11.06 3.63
N GLY A 143 -40.99 10.11 2.72
CA GLY A 143 -39.99 9.16 2.25
C GLY A 143 -38.83 9.84 1.52
N VAL A 144 -39.15 10.76 0.60
CA VAL A 144 -38.14 11.55 -0.12
C VAL A 144 -37.28 12.38 0.84
N VAL A 145 -37.92 13.05 1.81
CA VAL A 145 -37.21 13.82 2.85
C VAL A 145 -36.32 12.91 3.69
N MET A 146 -36.81 11.73 4.06
CA MET A 146 -36.08 10.76 4.85
C MET A 146 -34.85 10.19 4.13
N VAL A 147 -34.94 9.92 2.82
CA VAL A 147 -33.79 9.45 2.02
C VAL A 147 -32.71 10.53 1.87
N ALA A 148 -33.07 11.82 1.91
CA ALA A 148 -32.11 12.91 1.82
C ALA A 148 -31.19 13.00 3.06
N LEU A 149 -31.68 12.64 4.25
CA LEU A 149 -30.92 12.71 5.51
C LEU A 149 -29.68 11.80 5.55
N PRO A 150 -29.76 10.48 5.29
CA PRO A 150 -28.59 9.60 5.30
C PRO A 150 -27.61 9.96 4.17
N ILE A 151 -28.11 10.36 3.00
CA ILE A 151 -27.24 10.79 1.88
C ILE A 151 -26.40 12.00 2.31
N SER A 152 -27.02 12.99 2.97
CA SER A 152 -26.34 14.19 3.47
C SER A 152 -25.28 13.86 4.52
N VAL A 153 -25.63 13.01 5.49
CA VAL A 153 -24.72 12.50 6.54
C VAL A 153 -23.52 11.73 5.97
N ILE A 154 -23.78 10.83 5.02
CA ILE A 154 -22.71 10.05 4.38
C ILE A 154 -21.79 10.99 3.59
N SER A 155 -22.36 11.96 2.88
CA SER A 155 -21.59 12.92 2.06
C SER A 155 -20.67 13.81 2.91
N SER A 156 -21.17 14.35 4.03
CA SER A 156 -20.37 15.18 4.94
C SER A 156 -19.21 14.37 5.55
N THR A 157 -19.51 13.15 6.02
CA THR A 157 -18.51 12.28 6.63
C THR A 157 -17.47 11.83 5.61
N PHE A 158 -17.91 11.51 4.38
CA PHE A 158 -17.01 11.13 3.28
C PHE A 158 -16.08 12.28 2.93
N THR A 159 -16.60 13.50 2.82
CA THR A 159 -15.79 14.68 2.51
C THR A 159 -14.72 14.92 3.57
N ALA A 160 -15.09 14.84 4.85
CA ALA A 160 -14.14 15.00 5.96
C ALA A 160 -13.04 13.92 5.93
N LYS A 161 -13.41 12.65 5.72
CA LYS A 161 -12.45 11.53 5.68
C LYS A 161 -11.59 11.53 4.42
N PHE A 162 -12.14 11.94 3.30
CA PHE A 162 -11.41 12.05 2.04
C PHE A 162 -10.36 13.17 2.08
N GLN A 163 -10.70 14.30 2.71
CA GLN A 163 -9.74 15.39 2.96
C GLN A 163 -8.61 14.92 3.87
N GLU A 164 -8.93 14.26 5.00
CA GLU A 164 -7.92 13.70 5.92
C GLU A 164 -6.95 12.74 5.22
N HIS A 165 -7.48 11.84 4.37
CA HIS A 165 -6.66 10.92 3.58
C HIS A 165 -5.76 11.62 2.57
N THR A 166 -6.26 12.67 1.92
CA THR A 166 -5.52 13.45 0.93
C THR A 166 -4.39 14.25 1.59
N GLU A 167 -4.67 14.89 2.73
CA GLU A 167 -3.66 15.61 3.51
C GLU A 167 -2.58 14.68 4.06
N ARG A 168 -2.97 13.53 4.61
CA ARG A 168 -2.01 12.53 5.09
C ARG A 168 -1.07 12.06 3.98
N LYS A 169 -1.56 11.85 2.76
CA LYS A 169 -0.72 11.51 1.60
C LYS A 169 0.26 12.64 1.25
N LYS A 170 -0.20 13.89 1.20
CA LYS A 170 0.66 15.06 0.93
C LYS A 170 1.75 15.22 1.98
N LEU A 171 1.44 15.00 3.26
CA LEU A 171 2.42 15.07 4.35
C LEU A 171 3.47 13.96 4.22
N LEU A 172 3.05 12.72 3.90
CA LEU A 172 3.97 11.61 3.69
C LEU A 172 4.88 11.84 2.47
N GLU A 173 4.34 12.39 1.39
CA GLU A 173 5.12 12.77 0.20
C GLU A 173 6.11 13.91 0.50
N ALA A 174 5.69 14.93 1.25
CA ALA A 174 6.56 16.02 1.69
C ALA A 174 7.68 15.53 2.64
N GLN A 175 7.37 14.63 3.56
CA GLN A 175 8.36 13.98 4.43
C GLN A 175 9.35 13.14 3.61
N ALA A 176 8.84 12.34 2.66
CA ALA A 176 9.69 11.55 1.77
C ALA A 176 10.61 12.43 0.92
N ALA A 177 10.14 13.58 0.44
CA ALA A 177 10.96 14.55 -0.29
C ALA A 177 12.06 15.16 0.60
N ARG A 178 11.73 15.56 1.84
CA ARG A 178 12.72 16.10 2.80
C ARG A 178 13.80 15.08 3.15
N VAL A 179 13.42 13.81 3.34
CA VAL A 179 14.38 12.72 3.62
C VAL A 179 15.29 12.48 2.42
N LYS A 180 14.77 12.54 1.19
CA LYS A 180 15.59 12.42 -0.03
C LYS A 180 16.59 13.57 -0.17
N ASP A 181 16.16 14.80 0.08
CA ASP A 181 17.03 15.98 -0.01
C ASP A 181 18.16 15.95 1.04
N THR A 182 17.82 15.57 2.28
CA THR A 182 18.80 15.41 3.37
C THR A 182 19.84 14.34 3.00
N LYS A 183 19.40 13.17 2.52
CA LYS A 183 20.32 12.11 2.07
C LYS A 183 21.20 12.53 0.89
N ALA A 184 20.65 13.28 -0.07
CA ALA A 184 21.41 13.78 -1.21
C ALA A 184 22.46 14.82 -0.78
N ARG A 185 22.15 15.65 0.22
CA ARG A 185 23.09 16.60 0.80
C ARG A 185 24.20 15.89 1.57
N ASP A 186 23.87 14.91 2.40
CA ASP A 186 24.85 14.09 3.13
C ASP A 186 25.79 13.35 2.17
N GLN A 187 25.26 12.82 1.05
CA GLN A 187 26.08 12.20 -0.01
C GLN A 187 27.00 13.22 -0.70
N ARG A 188 26.53 14.43 -1.00
CA ARG A 188 27.38 15.48 -1.61
C ARG A 188 28.49 15.94 -0.67
N GLU A 189 28.21 16.06 0.62
CA GLU A 189 29.20 16.39 1.65
C GLU A 189 30.23 15.25 1.80
N SER A 190 29.77 14.00 1.83
CA SER A 190 30.65 12.82 1.85
C SER A 190 31.54 12.74 0.61
N GLN A 191 30.99 12.97 -0.60
CA GLN A 191 31.76 12.97 -1.84
C GLN A 191 32.81 14.09 -1.87
N LYS A 192 32.44 15.32 -1.46
CA LYS A 192 33.41 16.43 -1.35
C LYS A 192 34.54 16.13 -0.37
N SER A 193 34.25 15.46 0.74
CA SER A 193 35.27 15.07 1.71
C SER A 193 36.23 14.02 1.15
N MET A 194 35.72 13.04 0.40
CA MET A 194 36.54 12.06 -0.34
C MET A 194 37.40 12.71 -1.43
N ASP A 195 36.84 13.62 -2.21
CA ASP A 195 37.55 14.30 -3.29
C ASP A 195 38.67 15.20 -2.74
N SER A 196 38.42 15.94 -1.66
CA SER A 196 39.45 16.77 -1.01
C SER A 196 40.60 15.95 -0.44
N GLN A 197 40.29 14.77 0.14
CA GLN A 197 41.31 13.84 0.62
C GLN A 197 42.12 13.23 -0.54
N ASN A 198 41.45 12.89 -1.66
CA ASN A 198 42.10 12.34 -2.84
C ASN A 198 42.99 13.38 -3.54
N GLU A 199 42.55 14.64 -3.63
CA GLU A 199 43.38 15.74 -4.16
C GLU A 199 44.65 15.95 -3.31
N GLY A 200 44.52 15.99 -1.98
CA GLY A 200 45.69 16.10 -1.09
C GLY A 200 46.69 14.96 -1.30
N THR A 201 46.19 13.74 -1.43
CA THR A 201 46.99 12.53 -1.67
C THR A 201 47.64 12.56 -3.06
N GLY A 202 46.90 12.93 -4.11
CA GLY A 202 47.41 13.02 -5.48
C GLY A 202 48.45 14.13 -5.67
N THR A 203 48.28 15.26 -4.99
CA THR A 203 49.26 16.37 -5.01
C THR A 203 50.57 15.95 -4.34
N PHE A 204 50.48 15.20 -3.24
CA PHE A 204 51.66 14.61 -2.57
C PHE A 204 52.40 13.61 -3.47
N VAL A 205 51.68 12.68 -4.12
CA VAL A 205 52.25 11.69 -5.05
C VAL A 205 52.95 12.39 -6.23
N ARG A 206 52.33 13.39 -6.86
CA ARG A 206 52.95 14.19 -7.94
C ARG A 206 54.23 14.89 -7.48
N LYS A 207 54.23 15.42 -6.25
CA LYS A 207 55.41 16.08 -5.67
C LYS A 207 56.56 15.09 -5.48
N LEU A 208 56.27 13.90 -4.94
CA LEU A 208 57.25 12.82 -4.82
C LEU A 208 57.79 12.35 -6.18
N GLN A 209 56.90 12.16 -7.17
CA GLN A 209 57.29 11.74 -8.50
C GLN A 209 58.19 12.79 -9.18
N SER A 210 57.85 14.08 -9.06
CA SER A 210 58.69 15.17 -9.59
C SER A 210 60.05 15.25 -8.91
N ALA A 211 60.12 14.97 -7.60
CA ALA A 211 61.37 14.90 -6.86
C ALA A 211 62.24 13.71 -7.28
N TRP A 212 61.63 12.55 -7.52
CA TRP A 212 62.30 11.35 -8.02
C TRP A 212 62.84 11.54 -9.45
N VAL A 213 62.03 12.10 -10.37
CA VAL A 213 62.45 12.40 -11.76
C VAL A 213 63.61 13.40 -11.81
N ARG A 214 63.56 14.46 -10.98
CA ARG A 214 64.70 15.40 -10.83
C ARG A 214 65.96 14.71 -10.31
N ARG A 215 65.81 13.71 -9.45
CA ARG A 215 66.94 12.94 -8.90
C ARG A 215 67.52 11.95 -9.94
N SER A 216 66.69 11.40 -10.81
CA SER A 216 67.11 10.51 -11.92
C SER A 216 67.85 11.26 -13.04
N SER A 217 67.38 12.45 -13.43
CA SER A 217 68.04 13.27 -14.47
C SER A 217 69.45 13.75 -14.11
N LYS A 218 69.74 14.01 -12.83
CA LYS A 218 71.09 14.36 -12.35
C LYS A 218 72.10 13.19 -12.39
N THR A 219 71.63 11.96 -12.58
CA THR A 219 72.47 10.76 -12.67
C THR A 219 72.80 10.38 -14.12
N SER A 220 72.02 10.88 -15.10
CA SER A 220 72.21 10.57 -16.53
C SER A 220 73.15 11.54 -17.26
N SER A 221 73.40 12.74 -16.74
CA SER A 221 74.38 13.69 -17.31
C SER A 221 75.84 13.39 -16.97
N LYS A 222 76.15 12.25 -16.33
CA LYS A 222 77.52 11.81 -16.01
C LYS A 222 78.03 10.62 -16.84
N LEU A 223 77.26 10.11 -17.80
CA LEU A 223 77.65 8.97 -18.63
C LEU A 223 77.28 9.17 -20.10
N VAL A 224 77.77 10.24 -20.74
CA VAL A 224 77.89 10.30 -22.21
C VAL A 224 79.24 10.92 -22.56
N GLY A 225 80.23 10.06 -22.80
CA GLY A 225 81.54 10.40 -23.34
C GLY A 225 82.31 9.15 -23.76
N GLY A 226 82.48 8.95 -25.08
CA GLY A 226 83.41 8.00 -25.72
C GLY A 226 82.78 6.69 -26.23
N ARG A 227 82.48 6.56 -27.54
CA ARG A 227 83.31 5.95 -28.64
C ARG A 227 83.55 4.43 -28.49
N THR A 228 83.49 3.52 -29.46
CA THR A 228 83.01 3.37 -30.87
C THR A 228 83.37 1.92 -31.28
N GLY A 229 82.51 1.22 -32.06
CA GLY A 229 82.86 0.06 -32.90
C GLY A 229 82.92 -1.31 -32.18
N ALA A 230 82.45 -2.44 -32.70
CA ALA A 230 82.04 -2.78 -34.06
C ALA A 230 81.15 -4.06 -34.10
N ARG A 231 80.30 -4.08 -35.14
CA ARG A 231 79.82 -5.19 -36.00
C ARG A 231 78.94 -6.33 -35.42
N ALA A 232 77.78 -6.47 -36.07
CA ALA A 232 76.78 -7.54 -35.94
C ALA A 232 77.24 -8.90 -36.53
N PRO A 233 76.53 -10.00 -36.18
CA PRO A 233 75.66 -10.60 -37.20
C PRO A 233 74.29 -11.13 -36.70
N THR A 234 73.29 -10.86 -37.55
CA THR A 234 72.12 -11.64 -38.02
C THR A 234 71.25 -12.55 -37.10
N THR A 235 69.94 -12.27 -37.23
CA THR A 235 68.75 -13.16 -37.30
C THR A 235 68.24 -13.87 -36.03
N GLY A 236 67.07 -13.43 -35.60
CA GLY A 236 66.18 -14.11 -34.65
C GLY A 236 64.83 -13.39 -34.58
N ASN A 237 63.88 -13.87 -35.37
CA ASN A 237 62.48 -13.48 -35.48
C ASN A 237 61.75 -13.44 -34.12
N ALA A 238 60.97 -12.39 -33.84
CA ALA A 238 59.78 -12.45 -32.98
C ALA A 238 58.99 -11.13 -33.08
N GLY A 239 58.09 -11.04 -34.07
CA GLY A 239 56.89 -10.25 -33.90
C GLY A 239 56.03 -10.90 -32.81
N ASN A 240 55.79 -10.17 -31.71
CA ASN A 240 54.62 -10.25 -30.83
C ASN A 240 54.94 -9.53 -29.51
N ALA A 241 54.64 -8.23 -29.43
CA ALA A 241 54.43 -7.56 -28.14
C ALA A 241 53.66 -6.24 -28.26
N SER A 242 53.05 -5.95 -29.43
CA SER A 242 52.14 -4.82 -29.64
C SER A 242 50.67 -5.25 -29.72
N GLN A 243 50.36 -6.48 -29.29
CA GLN A 243 49.01 -7.01 -29.11
C GLN A 243 48.81 -7.49 -27.67
N SER A 244 48.82 -6.59 -26.68
CA SER A 244 48.41 -6.96 -25.31
C SER A 244 47.88 -5.82 -24.44
N LEU A 245 47.71 -4.60 -24.96
CA LEU A 245 47.19 -3.47 -24.15
C LEU A 245 46.02 -2.71 -24.80
N ASP A 246 45.61 -3.08 -26.02
CA ASP A 246 44.39 -2.55 -26.67
C ASP A 246 43.18 -3.49 -26.52
N MET A 247 43.27 -4.53 -25.69
CA MET A 247 42.22 -5.56 -25.52
C MET A 247 41.56 -5.54 -24.12
N VAL A 248 41.50 -4.38 -23.46
CA VAL A 248 40.72 -4.19 -22.21
C VAL A 248 39.79 -2.97 -22.28
N TRP A 249 39.72 -2.28 -23.42
CA TRP A 249 38.90 -1.08 -23.60
C TRP A 249 38.03 -1.10 -24.88
N SER A 250 37.66 -2.31 -25.36
CA SER A 250 36.78 -2.48 -26.53
C SER A 250 35.86 -3.70 -26.43
N GLY A 251 35.28 -3.94 -25.25
CA GLY A 251 34.29 -5.00 -25.06
C GLY A 251 33.44 -4.70 -23.83
N GLU A 252 32.44 -3.83 -24.00
CA GLU A 252 31.06 -4.04 -23.52
C GLU A 252 30.20 -2.83 -23.92
N ALA A 253 29.91 -2.72 -25.22
CA ALA A 253 28.76 -1.95 -25.69
C ALA A 253 27.98 -2.83 -26.65
N GLU A 254 26.67 -2.91 -26.40
CA GLU A 254 25.62 -3.73 -27.04
C GLU A 254 25.58 -5.18 -26.52
N ASN A 255 24.50 -5.69 -25.92
CA ASN A 255 23.10 -5.50 -26.29
C ASN A 255 22.10 -6.03 -25.23
N HIS A 256 20.87 -5.50 -25.29
CA HIS A 256 19.58 -5.93 -24.71
C HIS A 256 19.29 -5.96 -23.19
N GLU A 257 18.30 -5.14 -22.82
CA GLU A 257 17.12 -5.44 -21.99
C GLU A 257 17.26 -6.44 -20.83
N ASN A 258 17.31 -5.94 -19.59
CA ASN A 258 16.40 -6.43 -18.54
C ASN A 258 16.38 -5.51 -17.31
N VAL A 259 15.22 -4.92 -17.03
CA VAL A 259 14.92 -4.23 -15.77
C VAL A 259 14.69 -5.33 -14.71
N GLY A 260 15.73 -5.74 -13.98
CA GLY A 260 15.58 -6.79 -12.97
C GLY A 260 16.77 -7.12 -12.07
N GLY A 261 17.82 -6.29 -12.01
CA GLY A 261 19.09 -6.66 -11.37
C GLY A 261 19.44 -6.03 -10.02
N SER A 262 18.69 -5.04 -9.52
CA SER A 262 19.16 -4.20 -8.40
C SER A 262 18.99 -4.79 -6.99
N ILE A 263 18.45 -6.01 -6.84
CA ILE A 263 18.23 -6.62 -5.51
C ILE A 263 19.43 -7.49 -5.06
N ASN A 264 20.20 -8.07 -5.99
CA ASN A 264 21.23 -9.05 -5.64
C ASN A 264 22.59 -8.45 -5.24
N VAL A 265 22.87 -7.19 -5.56
CA VAL A 265 24.14 -6.53 -5.17
C VAL A 265 24.09 -6.07 -3.71
N PHE A 266 22.91 -5.64 -3.23
CA PHE A 266 22.75 -5.18 -1.84
C PHE A 266 22.79 -6.34 -0.83
N GLN A 267 22.30 -7.52 -1.23
CA GLN A 267 22.28 -8.70 -0.36
C GLN A 267 23.68 -9.33 -0.22
N ARG A 268 24.53 -9.22 -1.25
CA ARG A 268 25.94 -9.66 -1.20
C ARG A 268 26.84 -8.72 -0.38
N ALA A 269 26.53 -7.42 -0.34
CA ALA A 269 27.27 -6.46 0.49
C ALA A 269 26.98 -6.64 2.00
N LEU A 270 25.74 -7.01 2.36
CA LEU A 270 25.36 -7.24 3.75
C LEU A 270 25.94 -8.55 4.32
N SER A 271 26.10 -9.60 3.51
CA SER A 271 26.69 -10.87 3.98
C SER A 271 28.19 -10.78 4.25
N VAL A 272 28.92 -9.98 3.46
CA VAL A 272 30.38 -9.78 3.66
C VAL A 272 30.65 -8.89 4.89
N GLY A 273 29.78 -7.91 5.16
CA GLY A 273 29.90 -7.06 6.36
C GLY A 273 29.59 -7.78 7.67
N ALA A 274 28.72 -8.80 7.66
CA ALA A 274 28.40 -9.58 8.85
C ALA A 274 29.55 -10.51 9.28
N ALA A 275 30.24 -11.14 8.30
CA ALA A 275 31.37 -12.04 8.57
C ALA A 275 32.59 -11.29 9.18
N ALA A 276 32.88 -10.08 8.70
CA ALA A 276 33.99 -9.28 9.19
C ALA A 276 33.80 -8.76 10.64
N ARG A 277 32.55 -8.60 11.11
CA ARG A 277 32.26 -8.19 12.49
C ARG A 277 32.45 -9.33 13.48
N THR A 278 32.07 -10.55 13.12
CA THR A 278 32.25 -11.74 13.96
C THR A 278 33.74 -12.08 14.17
N ASP A 279 34.58 -11.91 13.15
CA ASP A 279 36.02 -12.19 13.27
C ASP A 279 36.75 -11.13 14.12
N ALA A 280 36.34 -9.86 14.05
CA ALA A 280 36.88 -8.79 14.88
C ALA A 280 36.49 -8.92 16.36
N GLU A 281 35.31 -9.48 16.65
CA GLU A 281 34.83 -9.70 18.02
C GLU A 281 35.48 -10.95 18.65
N ASN A 282 35.74 -12.00 17.86
CA ASN A 282 36.48 -13.18 18.32
C ASN A 282 37.97 -12.89 18.58
N ALA A 283 38.61 -12.08 17.73
CA ALA A 283 40.01 -11.66 17.92
C ALA A 283 40.21 -10.77 19.17
N ARG A 284 39.19 -9.99 19.57
CA ARG A 284 39.22 -9.24 20.84
C ARG A 284 39.06 -10.14 22.06
N ARG A 285 38.20 -11.17 21.99
CA ARG A 285 38.01 -12.12 23.10
C ARG A 285 39.24 -13.00 23.35
N SER A 286 39.99 -13.38 22.33
CA SER A 286 41.24 -14.14 22.49
C SER A 286 42.37 -13.31 23.14
N SER A 287 42.36 -11.98 22.99
CA SER A 287 43.37 -11.09 23.59
C SER A 287 43.17 -10.79 25.08
N LEU A 288 41.99 -11.09 25.63
CA LEU A 288 41.64 -10.82 27.04
C LEU A 288 41.71 -12.08 27.94
N GLY A 289 42.05 -13.25 27.37
CA GLY A 289 42.04 -14.54 28.08
C GLY A 289 43.41 -15.06 28.53
N ASP A 290 44.51 -14.37 28.27
CA ASP A 290 45.89 -14.88 28.49
C ASP A 290 46.65 -14.09 29.58
N GLY A 291 45.93 -13.60 30.59
CA GLY A 291 46.48 -12.73 31.65
C GLY A 291 45.98 -13.06 33.06
N GLY A 292 45.83 -14.34 33.39
CA GLY A 292 45.46 -14.83 34.72
C GLY A 292 46.17 -16.12 35.07
#